data_AF-A0A957VKU5-F1
#
_entry.id   AF-A0A957VKU5-F1
#
_cell.length_a   1.000
_cell.length_b   1.000
_cell.length_c   1.000
_cell.angle_alpha   90.00
_cell.angle_beta   90.00
_cell.angle_gamma   90.00
#
_symmetry.space_group_name_H-M   'P 1'
#
loop_
_entity.id
_entity.type
_entity.pdbx_description
1 polymer ?
#
loop_
_entity_poly.entity_id
_entity_poly.type
_entity_poly.pdbx_seq_one_letter_code
_entity_poly.pdbx_strand_id
1 'polypeptide(L)'
;MSGQIVRSGTSPAPNYAEARGAESRKDFVHKLKIGLKELNETRIWLRIIVESDMLPAYLMTDLQTECDELCRILATSIKTAAGRTDT
;
A
#
# COMPACT_ATOMS: atom_id res chain seq x y z
N MET A 1 -15.28 5.61 9.19
CA MET A 1 -14.37 4.45 9.34
C MET A 1 -14.48 3.50 8.15
N SER A 2 -15.62 2.81 7.97
CA SER A 2 -15.82 1.81 6.89
C SER A 2 -15.55 2.33 5.48
N GLY A 3 -16.04 3.52 5.12
CA GLY A 3 -15.77 4.10 3.79
C GLY A 3 -14.30 4.46 3.55
N GLN A 4 -13.53 4.73 4.61
CA GLN A 4 -12.11 5.09 4.49
C GLN A 4 -11.24 3.86 4.27
N ILE A 5 -11.50 2.76 4.98
CA ILE A 5 -10.78 1.50 4.79
C ILE A 5 -11.13 0.83 3.46
N VAL A 6 -12.39 0.87 3.02
CA VAL A 6 -12.78 0.33 1.70
C VAL A 6 -12.06 1.10 0.60
N ARG A 7 -11.99 2.43 0.69
CA ARG A 7 -11.29 3.25 -0.31
C ARG A 7 -9.79 2.99 -0.30
N SER A 8 -9.14 3.14 0.85
CA SER A 8 -7.67 3.00 0.98
C SER A 8 -7.18 1.56 0.78
N GLY A 9 -7.98 0.56 1.10
CA GLY A 9 -7.63 -0.86 0.94
C GLY A 9 -7.82 -1.38 -0.48
N THR A 10 -8.66 -0.74 -1.29
CA THR A 10 -8.91 -1.16 -2.69
C THR A 10 -8.13 -0.32 -3.71
N SER A 11 -7.82 0.94 -3.40
CA SER A 11 -7.05 1.84 -4.27
C SER A 11 -5.60 1.42 -4.57
N PRO A 12 -4.87 0.60 -3.77
CA PRO A 12 -3.50 0.21 -4.10
C PRO A 12 -3.41 -0.66 -5.36
N ALA A 13 -4.41 -1.51 -5.62
CA ALA A 13 -4.40 -2.42 -6.76
C ALA A 13 -4.50 -1.67 -8.11
N PRO A 14 -5.44 -0.74 -8.33
CA PRO A 14 -5.45 0.13 -9.52
C PRO A 14 -4.16 0.94 -9.67
N ASN A 15 -3.64 1.56 -8.60
CA ASN A 15 -2.39 2.32 -8.65
C ASN A 15 -1.19 1.46 -9.09
N TYR A 16 -1.14 0.19 -8.64
CA TYR A 16 -0.11 -0.74 -9.10
C TYR A 16 -0.30 -1.12 -10.58
N ALA A 17 -1.53 -1.35 -11.02
CA ALA A 17 -1.84 -1.61 -12.43
C ALA A 17 -1.43 -0.42 -13.34
N GLU A 18 -1.70 0.81 -12.91
CA GLU A 18 -1.26 2.01 -13.62
C GLU A 18 0.26 2.14 -13.64
N ALA A 19 0.94 1.78 -12.55
CA ALA A 19 2.40 1.76 -12.49
C ALA A 19 2.95 0.77 -13.52
N ARG A 20 2.35 -0.41 -13.66
CA ARG A 20 2.75 -1.42 -14.66
C ARG A 20 2.67 -0.91 -16.11
N GLY A 21 1.82 0.08 -16.38
CA GLY A 21 1.71 0.76 -17.67
C GLY A 21 2.40 2.12 -17.74
N ALA A 22 3.31 2.45 -16.81
CA ALA A 22 3.96 3.75 -16.77
C ALA A 22 4.83 4.05 -18.00
N GLU A 23 4.74 5.28 -18.50
CA GLU A 23 5.46 5.73 -19.71
C GLU A 23 6.93 6.07 -19.43
N SER A 24 7.28 6.23 -18.17
CA SER A 24 8.66 6.46 -17.73
C SER A 24 8.90 5.85 -16.37
N ARG A 25 10.17 5.70 -16.03
CA ARG A 25 10.58 5.22 -14.72
C ARG A 25 10.22 6.19 -13.59
N LYS A 26 10.24 7.50 -13.86
CA LYS A 26 9.78 8.52 -12.91
C LYS A 26 8.27 8.37 -12.64
N ASP A 27 7.49 8.14 -13.69
CA ASP A 27 6.05 7.89 -13.61
C ASP A 27 5.75 6.57 -12.86
N PHE A 28 6.49 5.50 -13.14
CA PHE A 28 6.42 4.24 -12.41
C PHE A 28 6.62 4.44 -10.90
N VAL A 29 7.71 5.13 -10.51
CA VAL A 29 8.01 5.44 -9.11
C VAL A 29 6.92 6.31 -8.49
N HIS A 30 6.38 7.28 -9.22
CA HIS A 30 5.32 8.15 -8.72
C HIS A 30 4.04 7.36 -8.41
N LYS A 31 3.57 6.53 -9.34
CA LYS A 31 2.37 5.70 -9.16
C LYS A 31 2.53 4.66 -8.04
N LEU A 32 3.70 4.03 -7.92
CA LEU A 32 3.99 3.15 -6.78
C LEU A 32 3.98 3.89 -5.44
N LYS A 33 4.45 5.15 -5.39
CA LYS A 33 4.37 5.97 -4.16
C LYS A 33 2.93 6.27 -3.76
N ILE A 34 2.03 6.47 -4.72
CA ILE A 34 0.60 6.63 -4.45
C ILE A 34 0.05 5.33 -3.85
N GLY A 35 0.28 4.17 -4.49
CA GLY A 35 -0.15 2.88 -3.95
C GLY A 35 0.38 2.59 -2.54
N LEU A 36 1.64 2.94 -2.27
CA LEU A 36 2.24 2.82 -0.93
C LEU A 36 1.59 3.75 0.09
N LYS A 37 1.21 4.97 -0.29
CA LYS A 37 0.48 5.89 0.59
C LYS A 37 -0.87 5.31 1.02
N GLU A 38 -1.62 4.75 0.07
CA GLU A 38 -2.92 4.14 0.33
C GLU A 38 -2.82 2.89 1.23
N LEU A 39 -1.80 2.04 1.04
CA LEU A 39 -1.54 0.93 1.96
C LEU A 39 -1.17 1.39 3.37
N ASN A 40 -0.39 2.47 3.51
CA ASN A 40 -0.09 3.02 4.84
C ASN A 40 -1.35 3.54 5.54
N GLU A 41 -2.28 4.17 4.80
CA GLU A 41 -3.58 4.55 5.35
C GLU A 41 -4.40 3.32 5.77
N THR A 42 -4.42 2.27 4.94
CA THR A 42 -5.07 0.99 5.27
C THR A 42 -4.51 0.40 6.56
N ARG A 43 -3.18 0.34 6.69
CA ARG A 43 -2.48 -0.14 7.88
C ARG A 43 -2.91 0.60 9.15
N ILE A 44 -3.03 1.92 9.08
CA ILE A 44 -3.51 2.74 10.21
C ILE A 44 -4.95 2.37 10.58
N TRP A 45 -5.83 2.18 9.59
CA TRP A 45 -7.21 1.78 9.87
C TRP A 45 -7.33 0.37 10.46
N LEU A 46 -6.54 -0.59 9.96
CA LEU A 46 -6.48 -1.95 10.55
C LEU A 46 -6.02 -1.90 12.01
N ARG A 47 -5.08 -1.01 12.34
CA ARG A 47 -4.62 -0.79 13.71
C ARG A 47 -5.70 -0.16 14.59
N ILE A 48 -6.38 0.88 14.09
CA ILE A 48 -7.47 1.54 14.83
C ILE A 48 -8.60 0.55 15.13
N ILE A 49 -8.96 -0.35 14.21
CA ILE A 49 -9.99 -1.37 14.43
C ILE A 49 -9.64 -2.29 15.60
N VAL A 50 -8.37 -2.70 15.72
CA VAL A 50 -7.90 -3.53 16.84
C VAL A 50 -7.84 -2.73 18.14
N GLU A 51 -7.26 -1.52 18.11
CA GLU A 51 -7.10 -0.68 19.31
C GLU A 51 -8.44 -0.14 19.86
N SER A 52 -9.50 -0.16 19.06
CA SER A 52 -10.86 0.23 19.47
C SER A 52 -11.76 -0.94 19.86
N ASP A 53 -11.20 -2.15 19.95
CA ASP A 53 -11.92 -3.40 20.25
C ASP A 53 -13.15 -3.64 19.34
N MET A 54 -13.14 -3.08 18.11
CA MET A 54 -14.23 -3.24 17.15
C MET A 54 -14.29 -4.67 16.59
N LEU A 55 -13.14 -5.33 16.50
CA LEU A 55 -13.02 -6.73 16.09
C LEU A 55 -11.91 -7.40 16.91
N PRO A 56 -12.03 -8.72 17.18
CA PRO A 56 -10.96 -9.48 17.80
C PRO A 56 -9.64 -9.40 17.02
N ALA A 57 -8.52 -9.18 17.72
CA ALA A 57 -7.20 -9.03 17.10
C ALA A 57 -6.78 -10.23 16.23
N TYR A 58 -7.21 -11.45 16.59
CA TYR A 58 -6.87 -12.66 15.82
C TYR A 58 -7.46 -12.66 14.41
N LEU A 59 -8.59 -11.99 14.17
CA LEU A 59 -9.18 -11.82 12.83
C LEU A 59 -8.42 -10.80 11.98
N MET A 60 -7.58 -9.98 12.61
CA MET A 60 -6.88 -8.88 11.96
C MET A 60 -5.39 -9.15 11.75
N THR A 61 -4.86 -10.20 12.39
CA THR A 61 -3.43 -10.52 12.38
C THR A 61 -2.92 -10.80 10.96
N ASP A 62 -3.63 -11.64 10.21
CA ASP A 62 -3.25 -12.00 8.84
C ASP A 62 -3.37 -10.79 7.90
N LEU A 63 -4.44 -10.00 8.05
CA LEU A 63 -4.65 -8.78 7.24
C LEU A 63 -3.58 -7.71 7.51
N GLN A 64 -3.18 -7.51 8.78
CA GLN A 64 -2.10 -6.60 9.13
C GLN A 64 -0.76 -7.07 8.57
N THR A 65 -0.52 -8.39 8.62
CA THR A 65 0.70 -9.01 8.09
C THR A 65 0.79 -8.81 6.58
N GLU A 66 -0.29 -9.14 5.85
CA GLU A 66 -0.36 -8.96 4.39
C GLU A 66 -0.19 -7.49 3.99
N CYS A 67 -0.86 -6.57 4.70
CA CYS A 67 -0.72 -5.14 4.45
C CYS A 67 0.73 -4.66 4.64
N ASP A 68 1.43 -5.16 5.66
CA ASP A 68 2.84 -4.86 5.91
C ASP A 68 3.75 -5.43 4.83
N GLU A 69 3.49 -6.64 4.36
CA GLU A 69 4.22 -7.28 3.26
C GLU A 69 4.07 -6.48 1.96
N LEU A 70 2.84 -6.09 1.61
CA LEU A 70 2.57 -5.25 0.45
C LEU A 70 3.28 -3.89 0.55
N CYS A 71 3.28 -3.26 1.72
CA CYS A 71 4.05 -2.03 1.96
C CYS A 71 5.55 -2.23 1.68
N ARG A 72 6.14 -3.33 2.17
CA ARG A 72 7.57 -3.65 1.95
C ARG A 72 7.88 -3.92 0.49
N ILE A 73 7.00 -4.63 -0.22
CA ILE A 73 7.14 -4.91 -1.66
C ILE A 73 7.16 -3.61 -2.45
N LEU A 74 6.20 -2.71 -2.22
CA LEU A 74 6.12 -1.41 -2.89
C LEU A 74 7.32 -0.51 -2.54
N ALA A 75 7.69 -0.42 -1.26
CA ALA A 75 8.84 0.36 -0.83
C ALA A 75 10.16 -0.13 -1.45
N THR A 76 10.36 -1.45 -1.51
CA THR A 76 11.56 -2.06 -2.12
C THR A 76 11.57 -1.84 -3.64
N SER A 77 10.40 -1.95 -4.29
CA SER A 77 10.23 -1.67 -5.72
C SER A 77 10.56 -0.21 -6.05
N ILE A 78 10.09 0.73 -5.24
CA ILE A 78 10.42 2.16 -5.36
C ILE A 78 11.93 2.39 -5.20
N LYS A 79 12.56 1.82 -4.17
CA LYS A 79 14.00 1.97 -3.94
C LYS A 79 14.82 1.43 -5.12
N THR A 80 14.47 0.25 -5.60
CA THR A 80 15.13 -0.39 -6.75
C THR A 80 14.94 0.43 -8.03
N ALA A 81 13.70 0.88 -8.28
CA ALA A 81 13.36 1.71 -9.43
C ALA A 81 13.76 3.18 -9.28
N ALA A 82 14.28 3.65 -8.15
CA ALA A 82 14.87 4.98 -8.02
C ALA A 82 16.40 4.94 -8.13
N GLY A 83 17.04 3.85 -7.70
CA GLY A 83 18.50 3.73 -7.60
C GLY A 83 19.25 3.37 -8.88
N ARG A 84 18.61 2.86 -9.93
CA ARG A 84 19.27 2.79 -11.26
C ARG A 84 19.37 4.23 -11.81
N THR A 85 20.44 4.62 -12.46
CA THR A 85 20.45 5.87 -13.23
C THR A 85 20.27 5.43 -14.68
N ASP A 86 19.32 6.03 -15.41
CA ASP A 86 19.19 5.76 -16.85
C ASP A 86 20.37 6.48 -17.54
N THR A 87 21.54 5.84 -17.52
CA THR A 87 22.70 6.15 -18.37
C THR A 87 22.60 5.38 -19.66
#